data_AF-A0A1L6KRN1-F1
#
_entry.id   AF-A0A1L6KRN1-F1
#
_cell.length_a   1.000
_cell.length_b   1.000
_cell.length_c   1.000
_cell.angle_alpha   90.00
_cell.angle_beta   90.00
_cell.angle_gamma   90.00
#
_symmetry.space_group_name_H-M   'P 1'
#
loop_
_entity.id
_entity.type
_entity.pdbx_description
1 polymer ?
#
loop_
_entity_poly.entity_id
_entity_poly.type
_entity_poly.pdbx_seq_one_letter_code
_entity_poly.pdbx_strand_id
1 'polypeptide(L)'
;MDAHLLTKIIHMSAVSLLIIAFVARAATLFVGVKNEQPNPTARKSLVAMQHLSLTVILITGVILLVMKNYDVQPWFYAKVILFIVLCSSLIKAFRKDDNILLVQRRAGIIIGAVALVGTLGLVMIKPVFA
;
A
#
# COMPACT_ATOMS: atom_id res chain seq x y z
N MET A 1 18.62 -12.80 17.69
CA MET A 1 18.48 -11.73 16.68
C MET A 1 17.90 -10.52 17.37
N ASP A 2 18.42 -9.32 17.11
CA ASP A 2 17.89 -8.08 17.68
C ASP A 2 16.41 -7.88 17.28
N ALA A 3 15.55 -7.53 18.25
CA ALA A 3 14.12 -7.28 18.04
C ALA A 3 13.87 -6.17 17.02
N HIS A 4 14.76 -5.17 16.96
CA HIS A 4 14.68 -4.08 16.00
C HIS A 4 14.90 -4.61 14.58
N LEU A 5 15.91 -5.45 14.41
CA LEU A 5 16.27 -6.06 13.13
C LEU A 5 15.19 -7.04 12.65
N LEU A 6 14.65 -7.87 13.55
CA LEU A 6 13.53 -8.77 13.25
C LEU A 6 12.30 -7.99 12.77
N THR A 7 11.90 -6.94 13.50
CA THR A 7 10.74 -6.11 13.14
C THR A 7 10.93 -5.45 11.77
N LYS A 8 12.15 -4.97 11.47
CA LYS A 8 12.49 -4.41 10.17
C LYS A 8 12.36 -5.46 9.05
N ILE A 9 12.84 -6.69 9.25
CA ILE A 9 12.71 -7.77 8.26
C ILE A 9 11.23 -8.07 7.99
N ILE A 10 10.41 -8.20 9.04
CA ILE A 10 8.97 -8.44 8.89
C ILE A 10 8.31 -7.29 8.13
N HIS A 11 8.62 -6.04 8.49
CA HIS A 11 8.08 -4.86 7.81
C HIS A 11 8.42 -4.85 6.32
N MET A 12 9.70 -5.04 5.97
CA MET A 12 10.14 -5.05 4.57
C MET A 12 9.52 -6.23 3.78
N SER A 13 9.36 -7.39 4.41
CA SER A 13 8.67 -8.54 3.81
C SER A 13 7.20 -8.24 3.53
N ALA A 14 6.52 -7.54 4.45
CA ALA A 14 5.13 -7.12 4.27
C ALA A 14 4.99 -6.06 3.16
N VAL A 15 5.95 -5.14 3.02
CA VAL A 15 6.00 -4.20 1.89
C VAL A 15 6.13 -4.94 0.56
N SER A 16 7.02 -5.93 0.46
CA SER A 16 7.15 -6.77 -0.75
C SER A 16 5.84 -7.49 -1.07
N LEU A 17 5.17 -8.06 -0.05
CA LEU A 17 3.87 -8.70 -0.21
C LEU A 17 2.79 -7.70 -0.69
N LEU A 18 2.79 -6.47 -0.16
CA LEU A 18 1.87 -5.41 -0.58
C LEU A 18 2.08 -5.05 -2.06
N ILE A 19 3.32 -4.95 -2.53
CA ILE A 19 3.63 -4.64 -3.93
C ILE A 19 3.05 -5.74 -4.84
N ILE A 20 3.28 -7.01 -4.50
CA ILE A 20 2.75 -8.15 -5.26
C ILE A 20 1.21 -8.10 -5.28
N ALA A 21 0.58 -7.92 -4.12
CA ALA A 21 -0.87 -7.83 -4.01
C ALA A 21 -1.43 -6.63 -4.80
N PHE A 22 -0.76 -5.49 -4.75
CA PHE A 22 -1.13 -4.28 -5.48
C PHE A 22 -1.12 -4.51 -7.00
N VAL A 23 -0.03 -5.05 -7.54
CA VAL A 23 0.11 -5.33 -8.99
C VAL A 23 -0.91 -6.39 -9.44
N ALA A 24 -1.04 -7.48 -8.68
CA ALA A 24 -1.99 -8.54 -9.00
C ALA A 24 -3.45 -8.03 -8.99
N ARG A 25 -3.82 -7.20 -8.00
CA ARG A 25 -5.16 -6.59 -7.97
C ARG A 25 -5.35 -5.54 -9.04
N ALA A 26 -4.34 -4.72 -9.34
CA ALA A 26 -4.41 -3.77 -10.44
C ALA A 26 -4.70 -4.50 -11.76
N ALA A 27 -4.02 -5.62 -12.03
CA ALA A 27 -4.25 -6.42 -13.23
C ALA A 27 -5.73 -6.87 -13.38
N THR A 28 -6.44 -7.16 -12.28
CA THR A 28 -7.88 -7.53 -12.33
C THR A 28 -8.79 -6.41 -12.85
N LEU A 29 -8.34 -5.16 -12.86
CA LEU A 29 -9.06 -4.01 -13.43
C LEU A 29 -8.73 -3.76 -14.92
N PHE A 30 -7.77 -4.49 -15.48
CA PHE A 30 -7.38 -4.44 -16.88
C PHE A 30 -7.70 -5.74 -17.63
N VAL A 31 -7.69 -6.89 -16.94
CA VAL A 31 -7.88 -8.23 -17.53
C VAL A 31 -9.10 -8.93 -16.92
N GLY A 32 -10.04 -9.37 -17.75
CA GLY A 32 -11.21 -10.14 -17.33
C GLY A 32 -12.26 -9.34 -16.54
N VAL A 33 -12.36 -8.04 -16.81
CA VAL A 33 -13.39 -7.14 -16.27
C VAL A 33 -14.77 -7.58 -16.74
N LYS A 34 -15.76 -7.52 -15.84
CA LYS A 34 -17.17 -7.76 -16.16
C LYS A 34 -18.02 -6.69 -15.50
N ASN A 35 -18.94 -6.05 -16.24
CA ASN A 35 -19.86 -5.02 -15.73
C ASN A 35 -19.14 -3.93 -14.91
N GLU A 36 -18.08 -3.34 -15.45
CA GLU A 36 -17.26 -2.31 -14.77
C GLU A 36 -16.59 -2.76 -13.44
N GLN A 37 -16.70 -4.04 -13.07
CA GLN A 37 -16.13 -4.62 -11.85
C GLN A 37 -14.82 -5.37 -12.15
N PRO A 38 -13.85 -5.34 -11.23
CA PRO A 38 -12.63 -6.12 -11.37
C PRO A 38 -12.91 -7.62 -11.45
N ASN A 39 -12.06 -8.33 -12.17
CA ASN A 39 -12.15 -9.78 -12.34
C ASN A 39 -12.43 -10.49 -10.99
N PRO A 40 -13.49 -11.32 -10.89
CA PRO A 40 -13.83 -11.99 -9.64
C PRO A 40 -12.87 -13.12 -9.27
N THR A 41 -12.09 -13.63 -10.24
CA THR A 41 -11.14 -14.73 -10.02
C THR A 41 -10.09 -14.34 -8.99
N ALA A 42 -9.86 -15.20 -8.01
CA ALA A 42 -8.93 -14.98 -6.90
C ALA A 42 -9.18 -13.69 -6.08
N ARG A 43 -10.35 -13.04 -6.20
CA ARG A 43 -10.65 -11.78 -5.50
C ARG A 43 -10.48 -11.91 -3.99
N LYS A 44 -10.97 -13.00 -3.38
CA LYS A 44 -10.89 -13.21 -1.92
C LYS A 44 -9.44 -13.31 -1.43
N SER A 45 -8.60 -14.12 -2.08
CA SER A 45 -7.20 -14.30 -1.69
C SER A 45 -6.40 -13.02 -1.87
N LEU A 46 -6.57 -12.31 -3.00
CA LEU A 46 -5.89 -11.05 -3.25
C LEU A 46 -6.29 -9.94 -2.26
N VAL A 47 -7.58 -9.87 -1.90
CA VAL A 47 -8.07 -8.94 -0.87
C VAL A 47 -7.45 -9.29 0.49
N ALA A 48 -7.43 -10.58 0.87
CA ALA A 48 -6.82 -11.02 2.11
C ALA A 48 -5.31 -10.67 2.17
N MET A 49 -4.55 -10.95 1.11
CA MET A 49 -3.13 -10.59 1.01
C MET A 49 -2.90 -9.08 1.14
N GLN A 50 -3.74 -8.27 0.50
CA GLN A 50 -3.66 -6.81 0.61
C GLN A 50 -3.93 -6.33 2.04
N HIS A 51 -5.01 -6.81 2.68
CA HIS A 51 -5.31 -6.39 4.06
C HIS A 51 -4.26 -6.89 5.06
N LEU A 52 -3.78 -8.12 4.90
CA LEU A 52 -2.71 -8.68 5.73
C LEU A 52 -1.45 -7.82 5.63
N SER A 53 -0.97 -7.54 4.41
CA SER A 53 0.23 -6.72 4.20
C SER A 53 0.08 -5.31 4.77
N LEU A 54 -1.03 -4.62 4.50
CA LEU A 54 -1.29 -3.28 5.07
C LEU A 54 -1.32 -3.29 6.60
N THR A 55 -1.94 -4.31 7.20
CA THR A 55 -2.04 -4.45 8.66
C THR A 55 -0.67 -4.67 9.28
N VAL A 56 0.12 -5.59 8.73
CA VAL A 56 1.48 -5.86 9.22
C VAL A 56 2.36 -4.62 9.07
N ILE A 57 2.30 -3.91 7.94
CA ILE A 57 3.04 -2.66 7.70
C ILE A 57 2.68 -1.61 8.77
N LEU A 58 1.39 -1.43 9.05
CA LEU A 58 0.93 -0.45 10.03
C LEU A 58 1.42 -0.80 11.45
N ILE A 59 1.21 -2.04 11.89
CA ILE A 59 1.61 -2.50 13.22
C ILE A 59 3.13 -2.41 13.38
N THR A 60 3.89 -2.99 12.46
CA THR A 60 5.37 -2.97 12.54
C THR A 60 5.94 -1.57 12.37
N GLY A 61 5.29 -0.70 11.58
CA GLY A 61 5.66 0.70 11.45
C GLY A 61 5.52 1.48 12.77
N VAL A 62 4.43 1.25 13.50
CA VAL A 62 4.23 1.82 14.84
C VAL A 62 5.26 1.29 15.84
N ILE A 63 5.51 -0.02 15.84
CA ILE A 63 6.53 -0.63 16.71
C ILE A 63 7.91 0.00 16.45
N LEU A 64 8.34 0.11 15.19
CA LEU A 64 9.63 0.71 14.83
C LEU A 64 9.73 2.18 15.26
N LEU A 65 8.62 2.91 15.22
CA LEU A 65 8.56 4.30 15.67
C LEU A 65 8.72 4.42 17.19
N VAL A 66 8.06 3.53 17.96
CA VAL A 66 8.25 3.43 19.42
C VAL A 66 9.69 3.08 19.76
N MET A 67 10.29 2.12 19.05
CA MET A 67 11.69 1.72 19.26
C MET A 67 12.69 2.84 18.94
N LYS A 68 12.32 3.80 18.08
CA LYS A 68 13.11 4.99 17.76
C LYS A 68 12.81 6.18 18.67
N ASN A 69 12.04 5.99 19.75
CA ASN A 69 11.62 7.07 20.66
C ASN A 69 10.94 8.24 19.93
N TYR A 70 10.18 7.95 18.87
CA TYR A 70 9.47 8.96 18.08
C TYR A 70 10.38 10.01 17.40
N ASP A 71 11.69 9.80 17.39
CA ASP A 71 12.63 10.63 16.65
C ASP A 71 12.44 10.36 15.15
N VAL A 72 11.78 11.26 14.43
CA VAL A 72 11.46 11.11 13.01
C VAL A 72 11.82 12.36 12.23
N GLN A 73 12.35 12.16 11.03
CA GLN A 73 12.67 13.23 10.09
C GLN A 73 11.44 13.61 9.25
N PRO A 74 11.41 14.82 8.64
CA PRO A 74 10.28 15.28 7.84
C PRO A 74 9.78 14.31 6.76
N TRP A 75 10.67 13.59 6.09
CA TRP A 75 10.32 12.61 5.06
C TRP A 75 9.48 11.43 5.60
N PHE A 76 9.54 11.14 6.90
CA PHE A 76 8.69 10.13 7.53
C PHE A 76 7.21 10.56 7.52
N TYR A 77 6.92 11.83 7.79
CA TYR A 77 5.55 12.34 7.75
C TYR A 77 4.98 12.30 6.33
N ALA A 78 5.78 12.68 5.33
CA ALA A 78 5.41 12.53 3.93
C ALA A 78 5.07 11.07 3.58
N LYS A 79 5.88 10.11 4.08
CA LYS A 79 5.62 8.67 3.92
C LYS A 79 4.28 8.25 4.54
N VAL A 80 3.93 8.75 5.72
CA VAL A 80 2.63 8.47 6.37
C VAL A 80 1.48 9.03 5.53
N ILE A 81 1.60 10.25 5.02
CA ILE A 81 0.58 10.86 4.16
C ILE A 81 0.38 10.04 2.88
N LEU A 82 1.48 9.66 2.19
CA LEU A 82 1.41 8.82 1.00
C LEU A 82 0.81 7.44 1.30
N PHE A 83 1.08 6.87 2.47
CA PHE A 83 0.46 5.62 2.90
C PHE A 83 -1.07 5.77 3.09
N ILE A 84 -1.54 6.89 3.66
CA ILE A 84 -2.97 7.19 3.76
C ILE A 84 -3.59 7.35 2.36
N VAL A 85 -2.91 8.05 1.44
CA VAL A 85 -3.34 8.20 0.04
C VAL A 85 -3.44 6.83 -0.65
N LEU A 86 -2.46 5.95 -0.42
CA LEU A 86 -2.47 4.57 -0.93
C LEU A 86 -3.70 3.80 -0.41
N CYS A 87 -3.96 3.82 0.89
CA CYS A 87 -5.14 3.18 1.48
C CYS A 87 -6.45 3.74 0.90
N SER A 88 -6.59 5.07 0.82
CA SER A 88 -7.78 5.74 0.28
C SER A 88 -8.02 5.38 -1.18
N SER A 89 -6.97 5.38 -2.00
CA SER A 89 -7.07 5.06 -3.43
C SER A 89 -7.45 3.60 -3.66
N LEU A 90 -6.91 2.66 -2.87
CA LEU A 90 -7.29 1.24 -2.91
C LEU A 90 -8.74 1.00 -2.49
N ILE A 91 -9.23 1.69 -1.46
CA ILE A 91 -10.63 1.63 -1.05
C ILE A 91 -11.55 2.09 -2.20
N LYS A 92 -11.22 3.22 -2.83
CA LYS A 92 -12.02 3.77 -3.95
C LYS A 92 -11.97 2.89 -5.20
N ALA A 93 -10.79 2.41 -5.60
CA ALA A 93 -10.62 1.59 -6.80
C ALA A 93 -11.42 0.27 -6.73
N PHE A 94 -11.50 -0.32 -5.54
CA PHE A 94 -12.12 -1.63 -5.32
C PHE A 94 -13.45 -1.59 -4.55
N ARG A 95 -14.04 -0.40 -4.38
CA ARG A 95 -15.36 -0.25 -3.74
C ARG A 95 -16.41 -1.05 -4.53
N LYS A 96 -17.20 -1.85 -3.83
CA LYS A 96 -18.35 -2.57 -4.42
C LYS A 96 -19.49 -1.57 -4.58
N ASP A 97 -19.56 -0.94 -5.73
CA ASP A 97 -20.53 0.11 -6.08
C ASP A 97 -20.68 0.10 -7.60
N ASP A 98 -21.89 -0.16 -8.06
CA ASP A 98 -22.17 -0.37 -9.49
C ASP A 98 -22.32 0.96 -10.25
N ASN A 99 -22.33 2.10 -9.54
CA ASN A 99 -22.36 3.43 -10.16
C ASN A 99 -20.95 3.96 -10.52
N ILE A 100 -19.88 3.25 -10.14
CA ILE A 100 -18.50 3.66 -10.41
C ILE A 100 -18.04 3.07 -11.74
N LEU A 101 -17.75 3.96 -12.69
CA LEU A 101 -17.16 3.62 -13.97
C LEU A 101 -15.77 2.98 -13.81
N LEU A 102 -15.43 2.03 -14.68
CA LEU A 102 -14.13 1.36 -14.71
C LEU A 102 -12.97 2.35 -14.88
N VAL A 103 -13.17 3.42 -15.65
CA VAL A 103 -12.17 4.48 -15.83
C VAL A 103 -11.85 5.18 -14.50
N GLN A 104 -12.85 5.43 -13.65
CA GLN A 104 -12.64 6.02 -12.33
C GLN A 104 -11.90 5.06 -11.40
N ARG A 105 -12.19 3.75 -11.49
CA ARG A 105 -11.47 2.71 -10.73
C ARG A 105 -10.00 2.65 -11.12
N ARG A 106 -9.71 2.69 -12.42
CA ARG A 106 -8.34 2.72 -12.96
C ARG A 106 -7.59 3.98 -12.56
N ALA A 107 -8.25 5.15 -12.58
CA ALA A 107 -7.67 6.38 -12.06
C ALA A 107 -7.29 6.24 -10.57
N GLY A 108 -8.15 5.61 -9.76
CA GLY A 108 -7.83 5.26 -8.38
C GLY A 108 -6.56 4.42 -8.24
N ILE A 109 -6.38 3.41 -9.08
CA ILE A 109 -5.14 2.61 -9.08
C ILE A 109 -3.93 3.42 -9.47
N ILE A 110 -4.02 4.31 -10.46
CA ILE A 110 -2.91 5.17 -10.87
C ILE A 110 -2.47 6.08 -9.73
N ILE A 111 -3.42 6.69 -9.01
CA ILE A 111 -3.13 7.49 -7.81
C ILE A 111 -2.42 6.63 -6.75
N GLY A 112 -2.92 5.40 -6.52
CA GLY A 112 -2.28 4.45 -5.62
C GLY A 112 -0.86 4.09 -6.04
N ALA A 113 -0.61 3.91 -7.34
CA ALA A 113 0.71 3.60 -7.88
C ALA A 113 1.69 4.76 -7.65
N VAL A 114 1.27 6.00 -7.92
CA VAL A 114 2.08 7.20 -7.63
C VAL A 114 2.40 7.30 -6.14
N ALA A 115 1.42 7.06 -5.27
CA ALA A 115 1.64 7.08 -3.82
C ALA A 115 2.60 5.98 -3.34
N LEU A 116 2.51 4.78 -3.92
CA LEU A 116 3.40 3.66 -3.63
C LEU A 116 4.84 3.96 -4.09
N VAL A 117 5.01 4.45 -5.33
CA VAL A 117 6.32 4.82 -5.87
C VAL A 117 6.94 5.96 -5.06
N GLY A 118 6.16 7.00 -4.72
CA GLY A 118 6.62 8.08 -3.86
C GLY A 118 7.05 7.59 -2.47
N THR A 119 6.29 6.66 -1.88
CA THR A 119 6.62 6.01 -0.61
C THR A 119 7.96 5.28 -0.69
N LEU A 120 8.19 4.50 -1.75
CA LEU A 120 9.46 3.79 -1.97
C LEU A 120 10.61 4.77 -2.21
N GLY A 121 10.38 5.83 -2.99
CA GLY A 121 11.36 6.88 -3.25
C GLY A 121 11.81 7.59 -1.97
N LEU A 122 10.88 7.94 -1.07
CA LEU A 122 11.21 8.53 0.22
C LEU A 122 12.08 7.61 1.09
N VAL A 123 11.81 6.30 1.06
CA VAL A 123 12.61 5.31 1.81
C VAL A 123 14.01 5.13 1.24
N MET A 124 14.18 5.28 -0.07
CA MET A 124 15.48 5.17 -0.74
C MET A 124 16.32 6.45 -0.59
N ILE A 125 15.72 7.61 -0.82
CA ILE A 125 16.43 8.90 -0.85
C ILE A 125 16.66 9.44 0.56
N LYS A 126 15.67 9.33 1.46
CA LYS A 126 15.68 9.90 2.82
C LYS A 126 16.20 11.35 2.84
N PRO A 127 15.51 12.28 2.16
CA PRO A 127 15.99 13.64 2.03
C PRO A 127 16.12 14.29 3.41
N VAL A 128 17.28 14.90 3.65
CA VAL A 128 17.57 15.72 4.83
C VAL A 128 17.44 17.17 4.39
N PHE A 129 16.48 17.88 4.97
CA PHE A 129 16.32 19.31 4.76
C PHE A 129 17.19 20.01 5.80
N ALA A 130 18.18 20.76 5.31
CA ALA A 130 19.09 21.57 6.12
C ALA A 130 18.41 22.89 6.54
#